data_AF-A0A7X7PTH8-F1
#
_entry.id   AF-A0A7X7PTH8-F1
#
_cell.length_a   1.000
_cell.length_b   1.000
_cell.length_c   1.000
_cell.angle_alpha   90.00
_cell.angle_beta   90.00
_cell.angle_gamma   90.00
#
_symmetry.space_group_name_H-M   'P 1'
#
loop_
_entity.id
_entity.type
_entity.pdbx_description
1 polymer ?
#
loop_
_entity_poly.entity_id
_entity_poly.type
_entity_poly.pdbx_seq_one_letter_code
_entity_poly.pdbx_strand_id
1 'polypeptide(L)'
;MPERPLDGIHIAESPDAEQPIARASAQSTAFIGRTLRGPVNRPVTVRSFADYQQIFGGLWQPSPLSYAVEHFFEQGGRSAIIVRVVNGAAPATISLRCAHETLTLEALAPGTREFLRASIDYDNIAVDDEERFNLVVQRVRSPGSERIEE
;
A
#
# COMPACT_ATOMS: atom_id res chain seq x y z
N MET A 1 63.34 28.66 -16.38
CA MET A 1 63.44 27.34 -15.73
C MET A 1 63.31 26.30 -16.83
N PRO A 2 64.29 25.41 -17.08
CA PRO A 2 64.13 24.42 -18.13
C PRO A 2 63.18 23.31 -17.65
N GLU A 3 62.29 22.87 -18.53
CA GLU A 3 61.36 21.76 -18.29
C GLU A 3 62.14 20.44 -18.25
N ARG A 4 61.80 19.57 -17.29
CA ARG A 4 62.50 18.30 -17.05
C ARG A 4 61.82 17.21 -17.90
N PRO A 5 62.50 16.58 -18.86
CA PRO A 5 61.91 15.48 -19.62
C PRO A 5 61.70 14.29 -18.68
N LEU A 6 60.45 13.81 -18.61
CA LEU A 6 60.06 12.63 -17.83
C LEU A 6 60.41 11.35 -18.63
N ASP A 7 61.70 11.09 -18.81
CA ASP A 7 62.14 9.84 -19.41
C ASP A 7 61.81 8.66 -18.48
N GLY A 8 61.09 7.67 -19.01
CA GLY A 8 60.71 6.44 -18.32
C GLY A 8 59.25 6.34 -17.85
N ILE A 9 58.42 7.36 -18.10
CA ILE A 9 56.98 7.29 -17.81
C ILE A 9 56.21 7.03 -19.11
N HIS A 10 55.64 5.83 -19.21
CA HIS A 10 54.70 5.50 -20.29
C HIS A 10 53.28 5.85 -19.85
N ILE A 11 52.75 6.97 -20.34
CA ILE A 11 51.34 7.32 -20.18
C ILE A 11 50.56 6.55 -21.24
N ALA A 12 49.88 5.50 -20.83
CA ALA A 12 48.88 4.83 -21.66
C ALA A 12 47.51 5.43 -21.34
N GLU A 13 47.06 6.39 -22.15
CA GLU A 13 45.66 6.79 -22.12
C GLU A 13 44.80 5.64 -22.66
N SER A 14 43.93 5.11 -21.80
CA SER A 14 42.86 4.22 -22.29
C SER A 14 41.88 5.06 -23.08
N PRO A 15 41.51 4.67 -24.32
CA PRO A 15 40.54 5.40 -25.15
C PRO A 15 39.10 5.35 -24.60
N ASP A 16 38.87 4.74 -23.43
CA ASP A 16 37.55 4.45 -22.89
C ASP A 16 37.16 5.36 -21.71
N ALA A 17 37.70 6.58 -21.66
CA ALA A 17 37.29 7.61 -20.70
C ALA A 17 35.91 8.20 -21.01
N GLU A 18 35.30 7.83 -22.15
CA GLU A 18 33.99 8.32 -22.61
C GLU A 18 32.80 7.49 -22.14
N GLN A 19 33.00 6.40 -21.39
CA GLN A 19 31.88 5.64 -20.83
C GLN A 19 31.52 6.22 -19.43
N PRO A 20 30.54 7.14 -19.31
CA PRO A 20 30.13 7.61 -17.99
C PRO A 20 29.62 6.43 -17.17
N ILE A 21 30.00 6.41 -15.89
CA ILE A 21 29.45 5.45 -14.93
C ILE A 21 27.93 5.55 -14.98
N ALA A 22 27.28 4.48 -15.44
CA ALA A 22 25.83 4.43 -15.51
C ALA A 22 25.27 4.68 -14.12
N ARG A 23 24.48 5.76 -13.96
CA ARG A 23 23.75 6.01 -12.73
C ARG A 23 22.72 4.91 -12.56
N ALA A 24 23.02 3.92 -11.73
CA ALA A 24 22.08 2.85 -11.39
C ALA A 24 20.79 3.48 -10.83
N SER A 25 19.69 3.31 -11.55
CA SER A 25 18.41 3.97 -11.25
C SER A 25 17.52 3.17 -10.29
N ALA A 26 17.93 1.96 -9.91
CA ALA A 26 17.10 1.02 -9.16
C ALA A 26 17.38 1.10 -7.65
N GLN A 27 16.96 2.18 -7.00
CA GLN A 27 16.71 2.13 -5.56
C GLN A 27 15.37 1.43 -5.33
N SER A 28 15.40 0.12 -5.12
CA SER A 28 14.23 -0.64 -4.64
C SER A 28 14.30 -0.70 -3.12
N THR A 29 13.58 0.20 -2.45
CA THR A 29 13.49 0.22 -0.98
C THR A 29 12.33 -0.66 -0.53
N ALA A 30 12.55 -1.49 0.49
CA ALA A 30 11.49 -2.29 1.09
C ALA A 30 11.31 -1.95 2.57
N PHE A 31 10.07 -1.82 3.02
CA PHE A 31 9.70 -1.61 4.41
C PHE A 31 8.85 -2.78 4.90
N ILE A 32 9.24 -3.35 6.04
CA ILE A 32 8.57 -4.51 6.64
C ILE A 32 8.14 -4.13 8.05
N GLY A 33 6.87 -4.33 8.38
CA GLY A 33 6.35 -3.92 9.69
C GLY A 33 4.84 -3.96 9.77
N ARG A 34 4.29 -3.41 10.86
CA ARG A 34 2.84 -3.41 11.09
C ARG A 34 2.19 -2.23 10.37
N THR A 35 0.96 -2.40 9.91
CA THR A 35 0.15 -1.31 9.35
C THR A 35 -1.28 -1.43 9.85
N LEU A 36 -2.04 -0.35 9.73
CA LEU A 36 -3.42 -0.28 10.21
C LEU A 36 -4.34 -1.27 9.51
N ARG A 37 -4.22 -1.31 8.19
CA ARG A 37 -4.99 -2.19 7.30
C ARG A 37 -4.10 -2.70 6.17
N GLY A 38 -4.70 -3.45 5.25
CA GLY A 38 -4.07 -3.87 4.01
C GLY A 38 -3.64 -5.35 3.99
N PRO A 39 -3.13 -5.83 2.85
CA PRO A 39 -2.75 -7.23 2.67
C PRO A 39 -1.70 -7.68 3.68
N VAL A 40 -1.85 -8.86 4.25
CA VAL A 40 -0.89 -9.44 5.23
C VAL A 40 0.08 -10.38 4.52
N ASN A 41 1.37 -10.29 4.86
CA ASN A 41 2.46 -11.13 4.33
C ASN A 41 2.56 -11.13 2.79
N ARG A 42 2.08 -10.07 2.14
CA ARG A 42 2.16 -9.88 0.69
C ARG A 42 2.93 -8.59 0.38
N PRO A 43 3.94 -8.63 -0.51
CA PRO A 43 4.62 -7.43 -0.95
C PRO A 43 3.71 -6.58 -1.83
N VAL A 44 3.60 -5.29 -1.52
CA VAL A 44 2.82 -4.33 -2.31
C VAL A 44 3.72 -3.14 -2.65
N THR A 45 3.84 -2.85 -3.94
CA THR A 45 4.57 -1.67 -4.42
C THR A 45 3.70 -0.42 -4.30
N VAL A 46 4.23 0.61 -3.66
CA VAL A 46 3.62 1.94 -3.54
C VAL A 46 4.56 2.99 -4.15
N ARG A 47 4.01 3.99 -4.82
CA ARG A 47 4.78 5.04 -5.52
C ARG A 47 4.67 6.40 -4.85
N SER A 48 3.77 6.54 -3.90
CA SER A 48 3.59 7.74 -3.10
C SER A 48 3.18 7.40 -1.68
N PHE A 49 3.27 8.37 -0.77
CA PHE A 49 2.71 8.21 0.57
C PHE A 49 1.17 8.13 0.54
N ALA A 50 0.50 8.78 -0.42
CA ALA A 50 -0.94 8.68 -0.60
C ALA A 50 -1.37 7.24 -0.96
N ASP A 51 -0.61 6.56 -1.83
CA ASP A 51 -0.82 5.13 -2.16
C ASP A 51 -0.70 4.28 -0.89
N TYR A 52 0.32 4.55 -0.08
CA TYR A 52 0.49 3.88 1.22
C TYR A 52 -0.69 4.15 2.16
N GLN A 53 -1.17 5.40 2.25
CA GLN A 53 -2.34 5.76 3.07
C GLN A 53 -3.59 5.00 2.63
N GLN A 54 -3.86 4.95 1.32
CA GLN A 54 -5.03 4.28 0.76
C GLN A 54 -5.01 2.77 1.09
N ILE A 55 -3.88 2.09 0.90
CA ILE A 55 -3.77 0.63 1.05
C ILE A 55 -3.57 0.22 2.52
N PHE A 56 -2.73 0.94 3.27
CA PHE A 56 -2.23 0.51 4.57
C PHE A 56 -2.74 1.33 5.76
N GLY A 57 -3.45 2.45 5.52
CA GLY A 57 -4.16 3.22 6.54
C GLY A 57 -3.38 4.41 7.13
N GLY A 58 -2.27 4.81 6.53
CA GLY A 58 -1.56 6.04 6.88
C GLY A 58 -0.80 6.00 8.21
N LEU A 59 -0.62 7.17 8.84
CA LEU A 59 0.16 7.30 10.06
C LEU A 59 -0.50 6.59 11.24
N TRP A 60 0.31 5.81 11.95
CA TRP A 60 -0.16 5.03 13.07
C TRP A 60 0.88 4.97 14.17
N GLN A 61 0.59 5.60 15.32
CA GLN A 61 1.52 5.71 16.44
C GLN A 61 2.17 4.37 16.89
N PRO A 62 1.44 3.24 17.00
CA PRO A 62 2.01 1.91 17.25
C PRO A 62 2.93 1.33 16.16
N SER A 63 3.03 1.95 14.98
CA SER A 63 3.88 1.47 13.90
C SER A 63 4.89 2.53 13.46
N PRO A 64 6.19 2.34 13.78
CA PRO A 64 7.23 3.23 13.26
C PRO A 64 7.35 3.15 11.72
N LEU A 65 6.85 2.07 11.10
CA LEU A 65 6.90 1.90 9.64
C LEU A 65 6.16 3.02 8.92
N SER A 66 4.99 3.47 9.41
CA SER A 66 4.24 4.50 8.70
C SER A 66 5.00 5.82 8.58
N TYR A 67 5.72 6.19 9.63
CA TYR A 67 6.55 7.40 9.66
C TYR A 67 7.80 7.25 8.80
N ALA A 68 8.42 6.07 8.81
CA ALA A 68 9.57 5.80 7.94
C ALA A 68 9.22 5.89 6.46
N VAL A 69 8.03 5.40 6.07
CA VAL A 69 7.53 5.46 4.70
C VAL A 69 7.19 6.90 4.31
N GLU A 70 6.56 7.68 5.20
CA GLU A 70 6.30 9.11 5.00
C GLU A 70 7.61 9.87 4.71
N HIS A 71 8.57 9.79 5.64
CA HIS A 71 9.86 10.46 5.48
C HIS A 71 10.62 10.00 4.23
N PHE A 72 10.53 8.72 3.85
CA PHE A 72 11.14 8.24 2.62
C PHE A 72 10.60 8.95 1.38
N PHE A 73 9.28 9.12 1.28
CA PHE A 73 8.67 9.83 0.15
C PHE A 73 8.92 11.34 0.22
N GLU A 74 8.91 11.94 1.41
CA GLU A 74 9.29 13.36 1.60
C GLU A 74 10.74 13.64 1.19
N GLN A 75 11.65 12.68 1.37
CA GLN A 75 13.06 12.80 0.99
C GLN A 75 13.33 12.46 -0.49
N GLY A 76 12.28 12.33 -1.32
CA GLY A 76 12.41 12.08 -2.75
C GLY A 76 12.47 10.60 -3.15
N GLY A 77 12.12 9.69 -2.24
CA GLY A 77 11.85 8.30 -2.57
C GLY A 77 10.73 8.19 -3.61
N ARG A 78 10.88 7.28 -4.59
CA ARG A 78 9.95 7.18 -5.73
C ARG A 78 9.15 5.89 -5.79
N SER A 79 9.65 4.84 -5.15
CA SER A 79 9.02 3.52 -5.14
C SER A 79 9.46 2.77 -3.90
N ALA A 80 8.50 2.19 -3.19
CA ALA A 80 8.75 1.35 -2.04
C ALA A 80 7.94 0.06 -2.13
N ILE A 81 8.49 -1.04 -1.65
CA ILE A 81 7.78 -2.29 -1.44
C ILE A 81 7.41 -2.37 0.03
N ILE A 82 6.13 -2.50 0.35
CA ILE A 82 5.64 -2.61 1.72
C ILE A 82 5.21 -4.04 1.97
N VAL A 83 5.72 -4.64 3.04
CA VAL A 83 5.27 -5.94 3.52
C VAL A 83 4.70 -5.78 4.92
N ARG A 84 3.38 -5.85 5.01
CA ARG A 84 2.71 -5.84 6.31
C ARG A 84 2.86 -7.18 7.00
N VAL A 85 3.38 -7.16 8.22
CA VAL A 85 3.46 -8.33 9.11
C VAL A 85 2.63 -8.07 10.36
N VAL A 86 1.88 -9.08 10.80
CA VAL A 86 1.00 -9.01 11.96
C VAL A 86 0.77 -10.40 12.52
N ASN A 87 0.65 -10.52 13.84
CA ASN A 87 0.28 -11.76 14.51
C ASN A 87 -1.23 -11.75 14.81
N GLY A 88 -1.97 -12.72 14.28
CA GLY A 88 -3.39 -12.90 14.58
C GLY A 88 -4.32 -11.81 14.03
N ALA A 89 -4.03 -11.25 12.84
CA ALA A 89 -4.98 -10.32 12.23
C ALA A 89 -6.23 -11.06 11.72
N ALA A 90 -7.40 -10.61 12.17
CA ALA A 90 -8.68 -11.11 11.70
C ALA A 90 -9.31 -10.11 10.70
N PRO A 91 -9.94 -10.59 9.62
CA PRO A 91 -10.76 -9.78 8.75
C PRO A 91 -12.04 -9.33 9.46
N ALA A 92 -12.51 -8.13 9.12
CA ALA A 92 -13.81 -7.69 9.55
C ALA A 92 -14.89 -8.50 8.83
N THR A 93 -15.89 -8.98 9.58
CA THR A 93 -17.00 -9.77 9.02
C THR A 93 -18.33 -9.05 9.25
N ILE A 94 -19.17 -9.00 8.23
CA ILE A 94 -20.56 -8.50 8.33
C ILE A 94 -21.49 -9.68 8.08
N SER A 95 -22.45 -9.88 8.99
CA SER A 95 -23.50 -10.90 8.83
C SER A 95 -24.81 -10.22 8.52
N LEU A 96 -25.38 -10.51 7.35
CA LEU A 96 -26.67 -10.01 6.91
C LEU A 96 -27.69 -11.16 7.01
N ARG A 97 -28.78 -10.94 7.75
CA ARG A 97 -29.85 -11.94 7.85
C ARG A 97 -30.62 -11.95 6.54
N CYS A 98 -30.62 -13.11 5.89
CA CYS A 98 -31.52 -13.44 4.79
C CYS A 98 -32.68 -14.26 5.40
N ALA A 99 -33.90 -14.20 4.84
CA ALA A 99 -35.11 -14.76 5.46
C ALA A 99 -34.91 -16.08 6.25
N HIS A 100 -34.21 -17.05 5.65
CA HIS A 100 -33.91 -18.35 6.25
C HIS A 100 -32.41 -18.65 6.42
N GLU A 101 -31.53 -17.78 5.94
CA GLU A 101 -30.07 -18.01 5.90
C GLU A 101 -29.30 -16.76 6.35
N THR A 102 -27.97 -16.81 6.35
CA THR A 102 -27.15 -15.63 6.67
C THR A 102 -26.07 -15.48 5.62
N LEU A 103 -26.04 -14.31 4.99
CA LEU A 103 -24.94 -13.92 4.11
C LEU A 103 -23.82 -13.33 4.97
N THR A 104 -22.69 -14.03 5.02
CA THR A 104 -21.48 -13.53 5.70
C THR A 104 -20.53 -12.92 4.67
N LEU A 105 -20.25 -11.62 4.83
CA LEU A 105 -19.26 -10.90 4.05
C LEU A 105 -17.97 -10.80 4.86
N GLU A 106 -16.84 -11.12 4.22
CA GLU A 106 -15.51 -11.05 4.82
C GLU A 106 -14.68 -9.97 4.11
N ALA A 107 -14.04 -9.10 4.90
CA ALA A 107 -13.17 -8.07 4.36
C ALA A 107 -11.92 -8.68 3.74
N LEU A 108 -11.57 -8.23 2.53
CA LEU A 108 -10.36 -8.68 1.82
C LEU A 108 -9.06 -8.40 2.61
N ALA A 109 -9.03 -7.28 3.35
CA ALA A 109 -7.87 -6.84 4.10
C ALA A 109 -8.16 -6.90 5.61
N PRO A 110 -7.43 -7.73 6.38
CA PRO A 110 -7.55 -7.75 7.83
C PRO A 110 -7.18 -6.41 8.47
N GLY A 111 -7.84 -5.98 9.54
CA GLY A 111 -7.47 -4.74 10.21
C GLY A 111 -8.50 -4.25 11.20
N THR A 112 -8.04 -3.85 12.39
CA THR A 112 -8.90 -3.31 13.46
C THR A 112 -9.47 -1.92 13.14
N ARG A 113 -9.05 -1.29 12.04
CA ARG A 113 -9.57 -0.01 11.54
C ARG A 113 -10.18 -0.10 10.15
N GLU A 114 -10.62 -1.30 9.75
CA GLU A 114 -11.51 -1.47 8.61
C GLU A 114 -12.94 -1.36 9.10
N PHE A 115 -13.56 -0.20 8.89
CA PHE A 115 -14.96 0.01 9.22
C PHE A 115 -15.78 -0.08 7.93
N LEU A 116 -16.45 -1.22 7.77
CA LEU A 116 -17.26 -1.51 6.60
C LEU A 116 -18.73 -1.51 6.98
N ARG A 117 -19.56 -1.05 6.05
CA ARG A 117 -21.01 -1.11 6.09
C ARG A 117 -21.48 -1.84 4.85
N ALA A 118 -22.44 -2.74 5.02
CA ALA A 118 -23.16 -3.35 3.91
C ALA A 118 -24.66 -3.16 4.12
N SER A 119 -25.38 -2.84 3.05
CA SER A 119 -26.83 -2.78 3.02
C SER A 119 -27.36 -3.54 1.82
N ILE A 120 -28.51 -4.18 2.02
CA ILE A 120 -29.28 -4.81 0.96
C ILE A 120 -30.55 -4.00 0.78
N ASP A 121 -30.85 -3.66 -0.46
CA ASP A 121 -32.12 -3.06 -0.87
C ASP A 121 -32.68 -3.77 -2.10
N TYR A 122 -33.97 -3.55 -2.35
CA TYR A 122 -34.70 -4.14 -3.48
C TYR A 122 -35.27 -3.03 -4.37
N ASP A 123 -34.67 -1.83 -4.31
CA ASP A 123 -35.15 -0.69 -5.08
C ASP A 123 -35.00 -1.00 -6.58
N ASN A 124 -36.05 -0.72 -7.35
CA ASN A 124 -36.10 -0.97 -8.79
C ASN A 124 -35.95 -2.46 -9.20
N ILE A 125 -36.31 -3.39 -8.31
CA ILE A 125 -36.42 -4.84 -8.58
C ILE A 125 -37.89 -5.23 -8.55
N ALA A 126 -38.31 -6.11 -9.46
CA ALA A 126 -39.70 -6.58 -9.52
C ALA A 126 -40.04 -7.43 -8.27
N VAL A 127 -41.24 -7.29 -7.73
CA VAL A 127 -41.64 -7.92 -6.45
C VAL A 127 -41.65 -9.45 -6.53
N ASP A 128 -41.84 -10.00 -7.72
CA ASP A 128 -41.80 -11.43 -8.03
C ASP A 128 -40.40 -11.96 -8.37
N ASP A 129 -39.39 -11.08 -8.43
CA ASP A 129 -38.02 -11.46 -8.69
C ASP A 129 -37.27 -11.73 -7.38
N GLU A 130 -37.33 -12.99 -6.96
CA GLU A 130 -36.69 -13.47 -5.73
C GLU A 130 -35.17 -13.71 -5.89
N GLU A 131 -34.63 -13.59 -7.11
CA GLU A 131 -33.23 -13.94 -7.42
C GLU A 131 -32.30 -12.72 -7.41
N ARG A 132 -32.84 -11.50 -7.34
CA ARG A 132 -32.06 -10.26 -7.44
C ARG A 132 -32.21 -9.37 -6.21
N PHE A 133 -31.10 -8.72 -5.84
CA PHE A 133 -31.03 -7.70 -4.81
C PHE A 133 -29.89 -6.73 -5.12
N ASN A 134 -29.96 -5.52 -4.59
CA ASN A 134 -28.85 -4.57 -4.64
C ASN A 134 -28.01 -4.73 -3.37
N LEU A 135 -26.69 -4.88 -3.53
CA LEU A 135 -25.74 -4.90 -2.42
C LEU A 135 -24.85 -3.67 -2.49
N VAL A 136 -24.95 -2.81 -1.49
CA VAL A 136 -24.09 -1.64 -1.34
C VAL A 136 -23.08 -1.91 -0.23
N VAL A 137 -21.80 -1.87 -0.56
CA VAL A 137 -20.70 -2.00 0.41
C VAL A 137 -19.92 -0.69 0.45
N GLN A 138 -19.76 -0.14 1.65
CA GLN A 138 -19.13 1.16 1.87
C GLN A 138 -18.10 1.07 2.98
N ARG A 139 -17.01 1.82 2.84
CA ARG A 139 -16.10 2.09 3.95
C ARG A 139 -16.56 3.36 4.65
N VAL A 140 -16.59 3.34 5.97
CA VAL A 140 -17.01 4.46 6.82
C VAL A 140 -15.86 4.94 7.70
N ARG A 141 -15.88 6.21 8.12
CA ARG A 141 -14.76 6.78 8.91
C ARG A 141 -14.62 6.18 10.32
N SER A 142 -15.74 5.73 10.89
CA SER A 142 -15.78 5.12 12.22
C SER A 142 -16.96 4.15 12.31
N PRO A 143 -16.96 3.21 13.27
CA PRO A 143 -18.10 2.34 13.51
C PRO A 143 -19.38 3.18 13.72
N GLY A 144 -20.47 2.80 13.05
CA GLY A 144 -21.76 3.48 13.15
C GLY A 144 -21.82 4.87 12.50
N SER A 145 -20.78 5.31 11.79
CA SER A 145 -20.82 6.59 11.07
C SER A 145 -21.71 6.50 9.83
N GLU A 146 -22.48 7.56 9.58
CA GLU A 146 -23.16 7.76 8.30
C GLU A 146 -22.19 8.30 7.23
N ARG A 147 -21.02 8.83 7.63
CA ARG A 147 -20.04 9.41 6.73
C ARG A 147 -19.19 8.33 6.07
N ILE A 148 -19.33 8.25 4.75
CA ILE A 148 -18.55 7.39 3.88
C ILE A 148 -17.12 7.97 3.78
N GLU A 149 -16.11 7.10 3.80
CA GLU A 149 -14.73 7.47 3.49
C GLU A 149 -14.63 7.63 1.95
N GLU A 150 -14.17 8.81 1.50
CA GLU A 150 -13.93 9.07 0.07
C GLU A 150 -12.73 8.27 -0.46
#